data_AF-A0A329BK02-F1
#
_entry.id   AF-A0A329BK02-F1
#
_cell.length_a   1.000
_cell.length_b   1.000
_cell.length_c   1.000
_cell.angle_alpha   90.00
_cell.angle_beta   90.00
_cell.angle_gamma   90.00
#
_symmetry.space_group_name_H-M   'P 1'
#
loop_
_entity.id
_entity.type
_entity.pdbx_description
1 polymer ?
#
loop_
_entity_poly.entity_id
_entity_poly.type
_entity_poly.pdbx_seq_one_letter_code
_entity_poly.pdbx_strand_id
1 'polypeptide(L)'
;MDNPVEQHSEENPPAAPSAALLMDAVPVGAPLEWPIVDADGTLLFTNGTILATTDERNFLFTHFQPHRGDLLDGTAHEPAEVEPYADPANPLTIKDMHLEIGALIGVRSKVGSGAPMHPSRIIGFAPNHALFVTPPLHQGRILPLGLGENIEIVAIASHAVFRFVCTVEAICRSPFDYVVLSKPGVIRRLRERKSIRVNTHLAVRFGIGETGETYEGLGLAKGISALGMSLAASWTVGTVGERLRVAFRLKSAEMDTEIETTAVIRNVHKAGSPGEPATHGLEFDQLDTAQQMAMKVFVFDRQDDVSHWTNG
;
A
#
# COMPACT_ATOMS: atom_id res chain seq x y z
N MET A 1 70.73 18.39 -31.54
CA MET A 1 69.36 18.64 -31.98
C MET A 1 68.82 17.29 -32.35
N ASP A 2 68.11 16.63 -31.45
CA ASP A 2 67.22 15.54 -31.83
C ASP A 2 66.19 15.44 -30.72
N ASN A 3 65.02 15.94 -31.10
CA ASN A 3 63.81 16.03 -30.30
C ASN A 3 63.24 14.61 -30.23
N PRO A 4 63.17 13.93 -29.08
CA PRO A 4 62.40 12.71 -28.99
C PRO A 4 60.94 13.12 -29.10
N VAL A 5 60.26 12.55 -30.10
CA VAL A 5 58.81 12.59 -30.22
C VAL A 5 58.26 11.96 -28.93
N GLU A 6 57.83 12.81 -28.00
CA GLU A 6 56.98 12.40 -26.88
C GLU A 6 55.73 11.80 -27.52
N GLN A 7 55.71 10.46 -27.57
CA GLN A 7 54.48 9.71 -27.63
C GLN A 7 53.70 10.15 -26.40
N HIS A 8 52.80 11.12 -26.59
CA HIS A 8 51.61 11.22 -25.77
C HIS A 8 50.92 9.86 -25.90
N SER A 9 51.25 8.96 -24.97
CA SER A 9 50.30 8.02 -24.46
C SER A 9 49.06 8.84 -24.15
N GLU A 10 48.04 8.75 -25.01
CA GLU A 10 46.67 9.00 -24.61
C GLU A 10 46.43 8.07 -23.44
N GLU A 11 46.74 8.59 -22.26
CA GLU A 11 46.34 8.03 -20.98
C GLU A 11 44.82 8.11 -21.04
N ASN A 12 44.24 6.98 -21.46
CA ASN A 12 42.81 6.77 -21.52
C ASN A 12 42.27 7.29 -20.18
N PRO A 13 41.40 8.32 -20.17
CA PRO A 13 40.91 8.87 -18.91
C PRO A 13 40.35 7.71 -18.10
N PRO A 14 40.67 7.60 -16.80
CA PRO A 14 40.21 6.46 -16.00
C PRO A 14 38.71 6.36 -16.20
N ALA A 15 38.25 5.19 -16.65
CA ALA A 15 36.85 4.93 -16.96
C ALA A 15 36.01 5.47 -15.81
N ALA A 16 35.11 6.41 -16.11
CA ALA A 16 34.23 6.99 -15.11
C ALA A 16 33.57 5.83 -14.34
N PRO A 17 33.61 5.84 -13.00
CA PRO A 17 33.14 4.70 -12.23
C PRO A 17 31.66 4.48 -12.56
N SER A 18 31.38 3.32 -13.17
CA SER A 18 30.01 2.97 -13.52
C SER A 18 29.23 2.79 -12.22
N ALA A 19 28.14 3.54 -12.08
CA ALA A 19 27.31 3.50 -10.88
C ALA A 19 26.71 2.10 -10.69
N ALA A 20 26.39 1.34 -11.74
CA ALA A 20 25.86 -0.02 -11.63
C ALA A 20 26.90 -1.01 -11.12
N LEU A 21 26.58 -1.71 -10.03
CA LEU A 21 27.44 -2.75 -9.43
C LEU A 21 27.18 -4.10 -10.11
N LEU A 22 28.23 -4.91 -10.21
CA LEU A 22 28.15 -6.32 -10.58
C LEU A 22 28.20 -7.18 -9.31
N MET A 23 27.61 -8.38 -9.38
CA MET A 23 27.41 -9.25 -8.20
C MET A 23 28.72 -9.58 -7.47
N ASP A 24 29.79 -9.80 -8.22
CA ASP A 24 31.15 -10.08 -7.78
C ASP A 24 31.89 -8.86 -7.19
N ALA A 25 31.41 -7.63 -7.45
CA ALA A 25 31.94 -6.40 -6.86
C ALA A 25 31.42 -6.15 -5.43
N VAL A 26 30.45 -6.95 -4.95
CA VAL A 26 29.90 -6.86 -3.60
C VAL A 26 30.54 -7.95 -2.72
N PRO A 27 31.47 -7.63 -1.82
CA PRO A 27 32.13 -8.63 -0.97
C PRO A 27 31.17 -9.21 0.08
N VAL A 28 31.35 -10.50 0.39
CA VAL A 28 30.60 -11.23 1.45
C VAL A 28 31.55 -11.55 2.59
N GLY A 29 31.09 -11.31 3.82
CA GLY A 29 31.84 -11.50 5.06
C GLY A 29 32.80 -10.35 5.38
N ALA A 30 32.95 -9.38 4.48
CA ALA A 30 33.75 -8.18 4.71
C ALA A 30 32.88 -6.91 4.66
N PRO A 31 33.24 -5.85 5.41
CA PRO A 31 32.50 -4.59 5.39
C PRO A 31 32.54 -3.97 4.00
N LEU A 32 31.39 -3.56 3.49
CA LEU A 32 31.29 -2.84 2.23
C LEU A 32 31.98 -1.49 2.34
N GLU A 33 32.89 -1.16 1.43
CA GLU A 33 33.63 0.09 1.45
C GLU A 33 32.83 1.29 0.91
N TRP A 34 31.63 1.05 0.36
CA TRP A 34 30.71 2.05 -0.20
C TRP A 34 29.26 1.62 0.00
N PRO A 35 28.33 2.59 0.10
CA PRO A 35 26.91 2.29 0.15
C PRO A 35 26.42 1.75 -1.20
N ILE A 36 25.48 0.82 -1.15
CA ILE A 36 24.82 0.23 -2.31
C ILE A 36 23.37 0.72 -2.34
N VAL A 37 22.94 1.32 -3.43
CA VAL A 37 21.58 1.81 -3.69
C VAL A 37 20.96 1.01 -4.84
N ASP A 38 19.67 1.09 -5.07
CA ASP A 38 19.02 0.57 -6.27
C ASP A 38 19.13 1.58 -7.43
N ALA A 39 18.73 1.21 -8.65
CA ALA A 39 18.81 2.06 -9.84
C ALA A 39 18.02 3.38 -9.71
N ASP A 40 17.03 3.44 -8.82
CA ASP A 40 16.25 4.64 -8.49
C ASP A 40 16.84 5.47 -7.34
N GLY A 41 18.01 5.06 -6.81
CA GLY A 41 18.70 5.72 -5.70
C GLY A 41 18.27 5.24 -4.31
N THR A 42 17.33 4.29 -4.21
CA THR A 42 16.87 3.73 -2.92
C THR A 42 18.02 3.00 -2.23
N LEU A 43 18.41 3.41 -1.02
CA LEU A 43 19.54 2.82 -0.31
C LEU A 43 19.24 1.38 0.16
N LEU A 44 19.98 0.41 -0.40
CA LEU A 44 19.85 -1.02 -0.11
C LEU A 44 20.78 -1.44 1.03
N PHE A 45 22.05 -0.99 1.01
CA PHE A 45 23.04 -1.22 2.05
C PHE A 45 23.89 0.02 2.31
N THR A 46 24.14 0.33 3.58
CA THR A 46 25.03 1.44 3.97
C THR A 46 26.50 1.01 3.94
N ASN A 47 27.41 1.97 3.76
CA ASN A 47 28.86 1.75 3.89
C ASN A 47 29.18 1.13 5.27
N GLY A 48 30.05 0.13 5.27
CA GLY A 48 30.45 -0.65 6.44
C GLY A 48 29.54 -1.85 6.75
N THR A 49 28.41 -2.00 6.05
CA THR A 49 27.54 -3.18 6.21
C THR A 49 28.27 -4.42 5.70
N ILE A 50 28.22 -5.53 6.45
CA ILE A 50 28.80 -6.80 6.03
C ILE A 50 27.67 -7.68 5.49
N LEU A 51 27.68 -8.01 4.20
CA LEU A 51 26.77 -9.06 3.70
C LEU A 51 27.30 -10.40 4.20
N ALA A 52 26.54 -11.09 5.04
CA ALA A 52 27.06 -12.22 5.79
C ALA A 52 27.19 -13.48 4.93
N THR A 53 26.37 -13.60 3.88
CA THR A 53 26.28 -14.82 3.07
C THR A 53 26.10 -14.56 1.57
N THR A 54 26.48 -15.54 0.76
CA THR A 54 26.34 -15.47 -0.70
C THR A 54 24.87 -15.48 -1.15
N ASP A 55 23.96 -16.06 -0.37
CA ASP A 55 22.52 -16.09 -0.66
C ASP A 55 21.87 -14.70 -0.49
N GLU A 56 22.35 -13.91 0.47
CA GLU A 56 21.92 -12.53 0.72
C GLU A 56 22.33 -11.62 -0.45
N ARG A 57 23.52 -11.84 -1.00
CA ARG A 57 24.02 -11.19 -2.21
C ARG A 57 23.24 -11.64 -3.45
N ASN A 58 22.90 -12.92 -3.58
CA ASN A 58 22.07 -13.39 -4.70
C ASN A 58 20.65 -12.81 -4.65
N PHE A 59 20.05 -12.70 -3.46
CA PHE A 59 18.73 -12.10 -3.26
C PHE A 59 18.73 -10.61 -3.64
N LEU A 60 19.78 -9.87 -3.28
CA LEU A 60 19.97 -8.47 -3.67
C LEU A 60 19.90 -8.28 -5.19
N PHE A 61 20.68 -9.04 -5.95
CA PHE A 61 20.74 -8.91 -7.41
C PHE A 61 19.58 -9.58 -8.16
N THR A 62 18.77 -10.39 -7.48
CA THR A 62 17.55 -10.98 -8.05
C THR A 62 16.36 -10.02 -7.99
N HIS A 63 16.31 -9.18 -6.94
CA HIS A 63 15.15 -8.35 -6.63
C HIS A 63 15.38 -6.85 -6.80
N PHE A 64 16.63 -6.43 -6.98
CA PHE A 64 17.04 -5.04 -7.12
C PHE A 64 18.13 -4.91 -8.21
N GLN A 65 18.38 -3.70 -8.70
CA GLN A 65 19.48 -3.36 -9.62
C GLN A 65 20.53 -2.51 -8.88
N PRO A 66 21.52 -3.13 -8.23
CA PRO A 66 22.37 -2.44 -7.27
C PRO A 66 23.36 -1.50 -7.95
N HIS A 67 23.50 -0.29 -7.42
CA HIS A 67 24.39 0.77 -7.85
C HIS A 67 25.19 1.32 -6.65
N ARG A 68 26.31 2.00 -6.91
CA ARG A 68 27.11 2.71 -5.89
C ARG A 68 26.41 4.00 -5.50
N GLY A 69 25.98 4.06 -4.24
CA GLY A 69 25.22 5.18 -3.69
C GLY A 69 26.05 6.44 -3.47
N ASP A 70 27.37 6.35 -3.43
CA ASP A 70 28.27 7.47 -3.22
C ASP A 70 28.56 8.30 -4.49
N LEU A 71 27.93 7.94 -5.62
CA LEU A 71 28.14 8.58 -6.92
C LEU A 71 26.88 9.30 -7.47
N LEU A 72 25.82 9.51 -6.67
CA LEU A 72 24.56 10.14 -7.10
C LEU A 72 24.27 11.45 -6.31
N ASP A 73 24.10 12.58 -7.01
CA ASP A 73 23.84 13.94 -6.44
C ASP A 73 22.36 14.38 -6.55
N GLY A 74 21.82 15.05 -5.52
CA GLY A 74 20.38 15.36 -5.33
C GLY A 74 19.90 16.82 -5.53
N THR A 75 18.59 17.03 -5.68
CA THR A 75 17.88 18.35 -5.66
C THR A 75 16.41 18.26 -5.16
N ALA A 76 15.85 19.38 -4.65
CA ALA A 76 14.67 19.52 -3.76
C ALA A 76 13.51 20.42 -4.31
N HIS A 77 12.29 20.37 -3.72
CA HIS A 77 11.24 21.43 -3.80
C HIS A 77 10.16 21.44 -2.67
N GLU A 78 9.56 22.62 -2.44
CA GLU A 78 8.73 23.14 -1.29
C GLU A 78 7.16 22.98 -1.38
N PRO A 79 6.37 23.28 -0.30
CA PRO A 79 4.99 22.78 -0.05
C PRO A 79 3.82 23.76 -0.38
N ALA A 80 2.58 23.24 -0.49
CA ALA A 80 1.34 24.02 -0.76
C ALA A 80 0.15 23.73 0.20
N GLU A 81 -0.69 24.76 0.39
CA GLU A 81 -1.74 24.95 1.43
C GLU A 81 -3.10 24.23 1.19
N VAL A 82 -3.91 24.16 2.26
CA VAL A 82 -5.22 23.49 2.39
C VAL A 82 -6.39 24.44 2.04
N GLU A 83 -7.34 23.99 1.21
CA GLU A 83 -8.61 24.68 0.92
C GLU A 83 -9.87 23.93 1.41
N PRO A 84 -11.02 24.64 1.64
CA PRO A 84 -12.17 24.11 2.38
C PRO A 84 -13.33 23.55 1.50
N TYR A 85 -14.18 22.77 2.19
CA TYR A 85 -15.42 22.08 1.79
C TYR A 85 -16.24 22.62 0.59
N ALA A 86 -16.77 21.73 -0.25
CA ALA A 86 -17.70 22.05 -1.35
C ALA A 86 -19.12 21.44 -1.19
N ASP A 87 -20.09 22.23 -1.66
CA ASP A 87 -21.57 22.21 -1.62
C ASP A 87 -22.28 20.99 -2.29
N PRO A 88 -23.52 20.59 -1.93
CA PRO A 88 -24.20 19.41 -2.46
C PRO A 88 -25.14 19.79 -3.63
N ALA A 89 -24.63 19.88 -4.86
CA ALA A 89 -25.50 20.00 -6.04
C ALA A 89 -24.92 19.44 -7.35
N ASN A 90 -23.81 18.69 -7.31
CA ASN A 90 -23.29 17.99 -8.47
C ASN A 90 -23.37 16.46 -8.30
N PRO A 91 -23.77 15.70 -9.33
CA PRO A 91 -23.74 14.25 -9.28
C PRO A 91 -22.28 13.77 -9.14
N LEU A 92 -22.02 12.98 -8.10
CA LEU A 92 -20.69 12.37 -7.87
C LEU A 92 -20.22 11.61 -9.11
N THR A 93 -18.97 11.84 -9.50
CA THR A 93 -18.27 11.18 -10.59
C THR A 93 -17.29 10.12 -10.05
N ILE A 94 -16.69 9.32 -10.94
CA ILE A 94 -15.64 8.35 -10.55
C ILE A 94 -14.46 9.05 -9.87
N LYS A 95 -14.07 10.24 -10.36
CA LYS A 95 -12.92 10.98 -9.82
C LYS A 95 -13.14 11.38 -8.36
N ASP A 96 -14.36 11.76 -8.01
CA ASP A 96 -14.75 12.13 -6.63
C ASP A 96 -14.69 10.95 -5.64
N MET A 97 -14.64 9.72 -6.16
CA MET A 97 -14.57 8.52 -5.34
C MET A 97 -13.15 8.13 -4.96
N HIS A 98 -12.10 8.75 -5.53
CA HIS A 98 -10.68 8.41 -5.32
C HIS A 98 -10.44 6.89 -5.23
N LEU A 99 -10.98 6.14 -6.19
CA LEU A 99 -10.78 4.69 -6.27
C LEU A 99 -9.43 4.40 -6.92
N GLU A 100 -8.64 3.56 -6.26
CA GLU A 100 -7.29 3.19 -6.69
C GLU A 100 -7.31 1.88 -7.51
N ILE A 101 -6.30 1.70 -8.36
CA ILE A 101 -6.02 0.40 -8.95
C ILE A 101 -5.73 -0.61 -7.83
N GLY A 102 -6.28 -1.81 -7.94
CA GLY A 102 -6.22 -2.84 -6.92
C GLY A 102 -7.26 -2.70 -5.81
N ALA A 103 -8.04 -1.62 -5.75
CA ALA A 103 -9.07 -1.42 -4.72
C ALA A 103 -10.07 -2.57 -4.66
N LEU A 104 -10.41 -3.00 -3.43
CA LEU A 104 -11.37 -4.07 -3.20
C LEU A 104 -12.81 -3.54 -3.37
N ILE A 105 -13.59 -4.24 -4.19
CA ILE A 105 -15.01 -3.97 -4.41
C ILE A 105 -15.85 -5.20 -4.09
N GLY A 106 -17.08 -4.97 -3.63
CA GLY A 106 -18.12 -5.98 -3.53
C GLY A 106 -19.02 -5.91 -4.74
N VAL A 107 -19.25 -7.05 -5.39
CA VAL A 107 -20.12 -7.17 -6.56
C VAL A 107 -21.26 -8.14 -6.27
N ARG A 108 -22.47 -7.81 -6.69
CA ARG A 108 -23.59 -8.75 -6.72
C ARG A 108 -24.51 -8.50 -7.91
N SER A 109 -25.20 -9.53 -8.36
CA SER A 109 -26.28 -9.38 -9.35
C SER A 109 -27.42 -8.53 -8.79
N LYS A 110 -28.01 -7.68 -9.62
CA LYS A 110 -29.25 -6.97 -9.28
C LYS A 110 -30.46 -7.90 -9.33
N VAL A 111 -30.39 -8.99 -10.10
CA VAL A 111 -31.43 -10.02 -10.20
C VAL A 111 -31.32 -10.95 -8.97
N GLY A 112 -31.66 -10.40 -7.81
CA GLY A 112 -31.47 -11.07 -6.52
C GLY A 112 -31.23 -10.10 -5.37
N SER A 113 -32.01 -9.01 -5.29
CA SER A 113 -31.92 -8.02 -4.22
C SER A 113 -31.90 -8.69 -2.84
N GLY A 114 -30.73 -8.73 -2.19
CA GLY A 114 -30.49 -9.47 -0.95
C GLY A 114 -29.36 -10.50 -1.00
N ALA A 115 -28.85 -10.83 -2.19
CA ALA A 115 -27.69 -11.71 -2.36
C ALA A 115 -26.43 -11.12 -1.69
N PRO A 116 -25.52 -11.98 -1.18
CA PRO A 116 -24.26 -11.56 -0.58
C PRO A 116 -23.39 -10.82 -1.60
N MET A 117 -22.53 -9.91 -1.11
CA MET A 117 -21.50 -9.27 -1.93
C MET A 117 -20.34 -10.24 -2.14
N HIS A 118 -19.86 -10.33 -3.37
CA HIS A 118 -18.71 -11.15 -3.76
C HIS A 118 -17.50 -10.26 -4.02
N PRO A 119 -16.33 -10.56 -3.43
CA PRO A 119 -15.12 -9.75 -3.60
C PRO A 119 -14.62 -9.78 -5.05
N SER A 120 -14.18 -8.62 -5.52
CA SER A 120 -13.50 -8.37 -6.80
C SER A 120 -12.52 -7.20 -6.61
N ARG A 121 -11.58 -6.99 -7.54
CA ARG A 121 -10.61 -5.88 -7.50
C ARG A 121 -10.65 -5.05 -8.76
N ILE A 122 -10.45 -3.74 -8.61
CA ILE A 122 -10.21 -2.83 -9.72
C ILE A 122 -8.87 -3.16 -10.39
N ILE A 123 -8.89 -3.34 -11.70
CA ILE A 123 -7.69 -3.46 -12.55
C ILE A 123 -7.35 -2.09 -13.14
N GLY A 124 -8.35 -1.30 -13.53
CA GLY A 124 -8.14 0.03 -14.11
C GLY A 124 -9.40 0.72 -14.59
N PHE A 125 -9.22 1.92 -15.13
CA PHE A 125 -10.27 2.80 -15.62
C PHE A 125 -9.97 3.18 -17.06
N ALA A 126 -10.92 3.04 -17.98
CA ALA A 126 -10.78 3.58 -19.32
C ALA A 126 -11.11 5.08 -19.38
N PRO A 127 -10.60 5.82 -20.38
CA PRO A 127 -10.93 7.23 -20.60
C PRO A 127 -12.44 7.52 -20.75
N ASN A 128 -13.22 6.52 -21.19
CA ASN A 128 -14.68 6.61 -21.29
C ASN A 128 -15.40 6.28 -19.96
N HIS A 129 -14.66 6.16 -18.86
CA HIS A 129 -15.12 5.80 -17.51
C HIS A 129 -15.58 4.35 -17.33
N ALA A 130 -15.32 3.45 -18.29
CA ALA A 130 -15.52 2.02 -18.08
C ALA A 130 -14.52 1.47 -17.04
N LEU A 131 -14.96 0.48 -16.27
CA LEU A 131 -14.14 -0.15 -15.22
C LEU A 131 -13.66 -1.53 -15.67
N PHE A 132 -12.40 -1.83 -15.42
CA PHE A 132 -11.83 -3.16 -15.58
C PHE A 132 -11.71 -3.78 -14.21
N VAL A 133 -12.24 -4.98 -14.01
CA VAL A 133 -12.24 -5.65 -12.71
C VAL A 133 -11.89 -7.12 -12.83
N THR A 134 -11.33 -7.70 -11.76
CA THR A 134 -11.22 -9.16 -11.66
C THR A 134 -12.61 -9.78 -11.57
N PRO A 135 -12.85 -11.00 -12.07
CA PRO A 135 -14.14 -11.65 -11.89
C PRO A 135 -14.44 -11.78 -10.39
N PRO A 136 -15.69 -11.54 -9.96
CA PRO A 136 -16.05 -11.71 -8.57
C PRO A 136 -15.93 -13.18 -8.15
N LEU A 137 -15.45 -13.42 -6.94
CA LEU A 137 -15.24 -14.77 -6.43
C LEU A 137 -16.32 -15.17 -5.41
N HIS A 138 -16.85 -16.38 -5.54
CA HIS A 138 -17.68 -17.04 -4.54
C HIS A 138 -17.01 -18.34 -4.12
N GLN A 139 -16.61 -18.45 -2.85
CA GLN A 139 -15.92 -19.62 -2.30
C GLN A 139 -14.72 -20.06 -3.17
N GLY A 140 -13.91 -19.09 -3.63
CA GLY A 140 -12.73 -19.33 -4.47
C GLY A 140 -13.02 -19.63 -5.94
N ARG A 141 -14.28 -19.66 -6.37
CA ARG A 141 -14.66 -19.87 -7.77
C ARG A 141 -15.19 -18.59 -8.40
N ILE A 142 -14.95 -18.41 -9.70
CA ILE A 142 -15.53 -17.29 -10.45
C ILE A 142 -17.05 -17.38 -10.41
N LEU A 143 -17.67 -16.31 -9.91
CA LEU A 143 -19.11 -16.12 -9.98
C LEU A 143 -19.49 -15.87 -11.44
N PRO A 144 -20.39 -16.67 -12.03
CA PRO A 144 -20.82 -16.46 -13.41
C PRO A 144 -21.58 -15.14 -13.52
N LEU A 145 -21.16 -14.30 -14.46
CA LEU A 145 -21.84 -13.06 -14.85
C LEU A 145 -22.39 -13.23 -16.27
N GLY A 146 -23.51 -12.57 -16.56
CA GLY A 146 -24.09 -12.49 -17.89
C GLY A 146 -23.66 -11.21 -18.64
N LEU A 147 -23.42 -11.32 -19.94
CA LEU A 147 -23.26 -10.14 -20.80
C LEU A 147 -24.55 -9.30 -20.78
N GLY A 148 -24.44 -7.99 -20.59
CA GLY A 148 -25.58 -7.08 -20.47
C GLY A 148 -26.28 -7.12 -19.10
N GLU A 149 -25.79 -7.92 -18.15
CA GLU A 149 -26.33 -7.99 -16.80
C GLU A 149 -26.04 -6.70 -16.02
N ASN A 150 -27.02 -6.22 -15.26
CA ASN A 150 -26.82 -5.13 -14.30
C ASN A 150 -26.34 -5.68 -12.96
N ILE A 151 -25.17 -5.24 -12.53
CA ILE A 151 -24.56 -5.59 -11.26
C ILE A 151 -24.54 -4.39 -10.32
N GLU A 152 -24.80 -4.62 -9.05
CA GLU A 152 -24.58 -3.63 -7.99
C GLU A 152 -23.16 -3.76 -7.46
N ILE A 153 -22.50 -2.61 -7.30
CA ILE A 153 -21.14 -2.51 -6.81
C ILE A 153 -21.13 -1.67 -5.54
N VAL A 154 -20.45 -2.19 -4.51
CA VAL A 154 -20.05 -1.43 -3.33
C VAL A 154 -18.54 -1.31 -3.33
N ALA A 155 -18.06 -0.08 -3.51
CA ALA A 155 -16.63 0.22 -3.55
C ALA A 155 -16.18 0.82 -2.21
N ILE A 156 -15.08 0.29 -1.68
CA ILE A 156 -14.48 0.75 -0.43
C ILE A 156 -13.29 1.64 -0.78
N ALA A 157 -13.53 2.96 -0.79
CA ALA A 157 -12.47 3.94 -0.97
C ALA A 157 -11.81 4.31 0.37
N SER A 158 -10.74 5.09 0.30
CA SER A 158 -9.94 5.54 1.45
C SER A 158 -10.74 6.45 2.40
N HIS A 159 -11.58 7.35 1.86
CA HIS A 159 -12.40 8.35 2.57
C HIS A 159 -13.89 7.99 2.73
N ALA A 160 -14.45 7.16 1.87
CA ALA A 160 -15.88 6.84 1.89
C ALA A 160 -16.22 5.45 1.32
N VAL A 161 -17.45 5.02 1.53
CA VAL A 161 -18.00 3.82 0.88
C VAL A 161 -19.09 4.25 -0.09
N PHE A 162 -19.00 3.78 -1.33
CA PHE A 162 -19.90 4.17 -2.40
C PHE A 162 -20.67 2.96 -2.93
N ARG A 163 -21.88 3.22 -3.42
CA ARG A 163 -22.73 2.24 -4.11
C ARG A 163 -23.18 2.78 -5.44
N PHE A 164 -23.03 1.97 -6.49
CA PHE A 164 -23.48 2.29 -7.83
C PHE A 164 -23.83 1.00 -8.58
N VAL A 165 -24.37 1.14 -9.78
CA VAL A 165 -24.71 0.03 -10.67
C VAL A 165 -23.92 0.18 -11.95
N CYS A 166 -23.41 -0.94 -12.45
CA CYS A 166 -22.78 -1.04 -13.77
C CYS A 166 -23.46 -2.15 -14.57
N THR A 167 -23.30 -2.09 -15.88
CA THR A 167 -23.67 -3.16 -16.81
C THR A 167 -22.41 -3.92 -17.20
N VAL A 168 -22.49 -5.25 -17.28
CA VAL A 168 -21.39 -6.10 -17.77
C VAL A 168 -21.29 -5.95 -19.29
N GLU A 169 -20.22 -5.29 -19.76
CA GLU A 169 -20.01 -5.01 -21.19
C GLU A 169 -19.14 -6.06 -21.87
N ALA A 170 -18.22 -6.71 -21.15
CA ALA A 170 -17.45 -7.84 -21.66
C ALA A 170 -16.98 -8.76 -20.54
N ILE A 171 -16.83 -10.04 -20.87
CA ILE A 171 -16.21 -11.06 -20.02
C ILE A 171 -15.06 -11.66 -20.81
N CYS A 172 -13.84 -11.34 -20.40
CA CYS A 172 -12.62 -11.70 -21.09
C CYS A 172 -11.90 -12.81 -20.31
N ARG A 173 -11.30 -13.75 -21.04
CA ARG A 173 -10.52 -14.87 -20.47
C ARG A 173 -9.05 -14.91 -20.91
N SER A 174 -8.63 -13.88 -21.66
CA SER A 174 -7.30 -13.76 -22.21
C SER A 174 -6.86 -12.29 -22.17
N PRO A 175 -5.62 -11.97 -21.76
CA PRO A 175 -4.56 -12.90 -21.34
C PRO A 175 -4.77 -13.52 -19.95
N PHE A 176 -5.78 -13.06 -19.21
CA PHE A 176 -6.27 -13.62 -17.95
C PHE A 176 -7.78 -13.30 -17.84
N ASP A 177 -8.45 -13.81 -16.80
CA ASP A 177 -9.87 -13.53 -16.60
C ASP A 177 -10.09 -12.11 -16.07
N TYR A 178 -10.88 -11.30 -16.78
CA TYR A 178 -11.32 -9.97 -16.33
C TYR A 178 -12.69 -9.61 -16.90
N VAL A 179 -13.33 -8.63 -16.29
CA VAL A 179 -14.66 -8.16 -16.68
C VAL A 179 -14.57 -6.67 -16.98
N VAL A 180 -15.16 -6.26 -18.11
CA VAL A 180 -15.32 -4.86 -18.48
C VAL A 180 -16.73 -4.43 -18.11
N LEU A 181 -16.81 -3.33 -17.37
CA LEU A 181 -18.04 -2.76 -16.87
C LEU A 181 -18.27 -1.39 -17.45
N SER A 182 -19.53 -1.07 -17.74
CA SER A 182 -19.94 0.27 -18.13
C SER A 182 -19.50 1.33 -17.14
N LYS A 183 -19.50 2.59 -17.57
CA LYS A 183 -19.46 3.72 -16.63
C LYS A 183 -20.50 3.53 -15.51
N PRO A 184 -20.18 3.90 -14.25
CA PRO A 184 -21.16 3.86 -13.17
C PRO A 184 -22.42 4.65 -13.51
N GLY A 185 -23.57 4.08 -13.16
CA GLY A 185 -24.80 4.83 -13.03
C GLY A 185 -24.76 5.79 -11.83
N VAL A 186 -25.92 6.13 -11.28
CA VAL A 186 -26.00 7.05 -10.13
C VAL A 186 -25.16 6.52 -8.95
N ILE A 187 -24.18 7.32 -8.54
CA ILE A 187 -23.27 7.01 -7.44
C ILE A 187 -23.87 7.54 -6.13
N ARG A 188 -24.05 6.64 -5.16
CA ARG A 188 -24.55 6.97 -3.82
C ARG A 188 -23.46 6.78 -2.79
N ARG A 189 -23.17 7.81 -1.99
CA ARG A 189 -22.33 7.68 -0.80
C ARG A 189 -23.12 6.95 0.29
N LEU A 190 -22.66 5.77 0.71
CA LEU A 190 -23.30 4.98 1.77
C LEU A 190 -22.81 5.40 3.16
N ARG A 191 -21.53 5.75 3.27
CA ARG A 191 -20.89 6.09 4.53
C ARG A 191 -19.68 6.99 4.29
N GLU A 192 -19.55 8.00 5.13
CA GLU A 192 -18.37 8.87 5.21
C GLU A 192 -17.47 8.43 6.36
N ARG A 193 -16.16 8.55 6.18
CA ARG A 193 -15.18 8.26 7.23
C ARG A 193 -14.70 9.56 7.84
N LYS A 194 -14.54 9.57 9.17
CA LYS A 194 -13.99 10.72 9.90
C LYS A 194 -12.50 10.97 9.63
N SER A 195 -11.80 9.99 9.07
CA SER A 195 -10.38 10.05 8.71
C SER A 195 -10.11 9.09 7.55
N ILE A 196 -9.22 9.51 6.65
CA ILE A 196 -8.75 8.72 5.51
C ILE A 196 -8.00 7.49 6.04
N ARG A 197 -8.16 6.35 5.35
CA ARG A 197 -7.37 5.15 5.61
C ARG A 197 -6.52 4.81 4.42
N VAL A 198 -5.26 4.52 4.69
CA VAL A 198 -4.30 3.99 3.73
C VAL A 198 -4.04 2.52 4.00
N ASN A 199 -3.72 1.76 2.96
CA ASN A 199 -3.22 0.41 3.12
C ASN A 199 -1.83 0.46 3.72
N THR A 200 -1.52 -0.50 4.58
CA THR A 200 -0.21 -0.56 5.22
C THR A 200 0.22 -1.99 5.49
N HIS A 201 1.50 -2.14 5.87
CA HIS A 201 2.12 -3.42 6.22
C HIS A 201 3.02 -3.22 7.44
N LEU A 202 2.43 -2.82 8.58
CA LEU A 202 3.17 -2.56 9.81
C LEU A 202 3.04 -3.70 10.80
N ALA A 203 4.16 -4.07 11.40
CA ALA A 203 4.19 -4.96 12.55
C ALA A 203 3.60 -4.23 13.78
N VAL A 204 2.68 -4.88 14.48
CA VAL A 204 1.99 -4.33 15.65
C VAL A 204 2.07 -5.32 16.80
N ARG A 205 2.68 -4.92 17.92
CA ARG A 205 2.57 -5.66 19.18
C ARG A 205 1.19 -5.40 19.78
N PHE A 206 0.52 -6.44 20.27
CA PHE A 206 -0.78 -6.28 20.95
C PHE A 206 -0.79 -6.91 22.35
N GLY A 207 -1.46 -6.20 23.26
CA GLY A 207 -1.66 -6.49 24.66
C GLY A 207 -3.16 -6.70 24.93
N ILE A 208 -3.60 -7.75 25.65
CA ILE A 208 -5.01 -7.95 25.98
C ILE A 208 -5.38 -7.10 27.20
N GLY A 209 -6.52 -6.42 27.12
CA GLY A 209 -7.00 -5.51 28.16
C GLY A 209 -6.34 -4.14 28.11
N GLU A 210 -6.66 -3.31 29.10
CA GLU A 210 -6.25 -1.90 29.15
C GLU A 210 -4.91 -1.71 29.87
N THR A 211 -4.60 -2.60 30.82
CA THR A 211 -3.46 -2.49 31.72
C THR A 211 -2.59 -3.75 31.69
N GLY A 212 -1.29 -3.56 31.72
CA GLY A 212 -0.31 -4.64 31.72
C GLY A 212 1.01 -4.20 31.10
N GLU A 213 2.10 -4.83 31.52
CA GLU A 213 3.47 -4.45 31.15
C GLU A 213 4.00 -5.25 29.95
N THR A 214 3.26 -6.27 29.52
CA THR A 214 3.67 -7.16 28.42
C THR A 214 2.66 -7.17 27.29
N TYR A 215 3.15 -7.54 26.11
CA TYR A 215 2.38 -7.73 24.89
C TYR A 215 2.33 -9.22 24.55
N GLU A 216 1.13 -9.81 24.52
CA GLU A 216 0.93 -11.25 24.32
C GLU A 216 1.11 -11.71 22.87
N GLY A 217 1.17 -10.79 21.89
CA GLY A 217 1.37 -11.20 20.50
C GLY A 217 1.82 -10.12 19.53
N LEU A 218 1.99 -10.56 18.29
CA LEU A 218 2.33 -9.75 17.13
C LEU A 218 1.24 -9.92 16.05
N GLY A 219 0.83 -8.81 15.44
CA GLY A 219 -0.07 -8.80 14.31
C GLY A 219 0.44 -7.86 13.20
N LEU A 220 -0.32 -7.83 12.11
CA LEU A 220 -0.05 -7.03 10.94
C LEU A 220 -1.16 -6.01 10.73
N ALA A 221 -0.84 -4.72 10.77
CA ALA A 221 -1.76 -3.69 10.33
C ALA A 221 -1.89 -3.76 8.81
N LYS A 222 -3.10 -4.00 8.30
CA LYS A 222 -3.44 -4.01 6.87
C LYS A 222 -3.92 -2.66 6.37
N GLY A 223 -4.45 -1.84 7.27
CA GLY A 223 -4.86 -0.48 6.96
C GLY A 223 -4.86 0.38 8.21
N ILE A 224 -4.57 1.67 8.04
CA ILE A 224 -4.38 2.61 9.14
C ILE A 224 -4.97 3.97 8.80
N SER A 225 -5.49 4.66 9.81
CA SER A 225 -5.98 6.04 9.78
C SER A 225 -5.49 6.77 11.02
N ALA A 226 -5.67 8.08 11.07
CA ALA A 226 -5.36 8.86 12.28
C ALA A 226 -6.12 8.41 13.54
N LEU A 227 -7.21 7.64 13.39
CA LEU A 227 -8.11 7.26 14.50
C LEU A 227 -8.13 5.75 14.80
N GLY A 228 -7.40 4.93 14.05
CA GLY A 228 -7.49 3.48 14.22
C GLY A 228 -6.86 2.68 13.10
N MET A 229 -6.93 1.35 13.23
CA MET A 229 -6.30 0.41 12.32
C MET A 229 -7.14 -0.86 12.07
N SER A 230 -6.78 -1.59 11.02
CA SER A 230 -7.20 -2.98 10.80
C SER A 230 -6.04 -3.91 11.11
N LEU A 231 -6.16 -4.69 12.17
CA LEU A 231 -5.14 -5.61 12.67
C LEU A 231 -5.48 -7.06 12.30
N ALA A 232 -4.60 -7.69 11.52
CA ALA A 232 -4.64 -9.13 11.27
C ALA A 232 -3.76 -9.87 12.31
N ALA A 233 -4.31 -10.90 12.95
CA ALA A 233 -3.62 -11.73 13.94
C ALA A 233 -3.92 -13.22 13.70
N SER A 234 -3.05 -14.11 14.19
CA SER A 234 -3.17 -15.57 14.04
C SER A 234 -4.39 -16.18 14.74
N TRP A 235 -5.03 -15.45 15.66
CA TRP A 235 -6.26 -15.87 16.33
C TRP A 235 -7.13 -14.64 16.64
N THR A 236 -8.35 -14.89 17.11
CA THR A 236 -9.25 -13.83 17.58
C THR A 236 -8.76 -13.30 18.93
N VAL A 237 -8.27 -12.06 18.97
CA VAL A 237 -7.58 -11.46 20.14
C VAL A 237 -8.58 -10.95 21.19
N GLY A 238 -9.83 -10.74 20.81
CA GLY A 238 -10.91 -10.33 21.71
C GLY A 238 -12.24 -10.18 20.97
N THR A 239 -13.23 -9.62 21.66
CA THR A 239 -14.59 -9.38 21.16
C THR A 239 -14.89 -7.88 21.05
N VAL A 240 -15.96 -7.54 20.33
CA VAL A 240 -16.34 -6.13 20.12
C VAL A 240 -16.66 -5.47 21.46
N GLY A 241 -16.07 -4.30 21.70
CA GLY A 241 -16.21 -3.52 22.92
C GLY A 241 -15.08 -3.73 23.92
N GLU A 242 -14.31 -4.81 23.80
CA GLU A 242 -13.11 -5.02 24.62
C GLU A 242 -11.95 -4.15 24.14
N ARG A 243 -11.00 -3.90 25.04
CA ARG A 243 -9.81 -3.09 24.78
C ARG A 243 -8.54 -3.92 24.64
N LEU A 244 -7.64 -3.41 23.82
CA LEU A 244 -6.29 -3.90 23.62
C LEU A 244 -5.29 -2.77 23.83
N ARG A 245 -4.10 -3.08 24.34
CA ARG A 245 -2.91 -2.24 24.17
C ARG A 245 -2.30 -2.55 22.80
N VAL A 246 -1.81 -1.55 22.09
CA VAL A 246 -1.09 -1.73 20.83
C VAL A 246 0.14 -0.85 20.81
N ALA A 247 1.25 -1.41 20.33
CA ALA A 247 2.48 -0.69 20.07
C ALA A 247 2.98 -0.97 18.65
N PHE A 248 3.34 0.08 17.93
CA PHE A 248 3.83 0.01 16.55
C PHE A 248 4.65 1.26 16.22
N ARG A 249 5.50 1.17 15.20
CA ARG A 249 6.40 2.25 14.80
C ARG A 249 6.02 2.77 13.42
N LEU A 250 5.80 4.07 13.31
CA LEU A 250 5.57 4.75 12.04
C LEU A 250 6.92 5.20 11.50
N LYS A 251 7.27 4.72 10.31
CA LYS A 251 8.45 5.16 9.57
C LYS A 251 8.04 5.79 8.23
N SER A 252 8.45 7.03 8.03
CA SER A 252 8.52 7.70 6.73
C SER A 252 9.89 8.40 6.61
N ALA A 253 10.18 9.03 5.47
CA ALA A 253 11.47 9.66 5.21
C ALA A 253 11.87 10.71 6.26
N GLU A 254 10.88 11.40 6.84
CA GLU A 254 11.07 12.50 7.80
C GLU A 254 10.66 12.13 9.22
N MET A 255 10.09 10.94 9.44
CA MET A 255 9.48 10.57 10.71
C MET A 255 9.81 9.13 11.13
N ASP A 256 10.31 8.97 12.34
CA ASP A 256 10.43 7.68 13.01
C ASP A 256 9.83 7.79 14.42
N THR A 257 8.57 7.42 14.56
CA THR A 257 7.80 7.64 15.79
C THR A 257 7.19 6.34 16.29
N GLU A 258 7.44 6.02 17.56
CA GLU A 258 6.79 4.91 18.24
C GLU A 258 5.41 5.37 18.77
N ILE A 259 4.39 4.58 18.46
CA ILE A 259 3.03 4.78 18.92
C ILE A 259 2.71 3.64 19.89
N GLU A 260 2.37 4.00 21.13
CA GLU A 260 1.86 3.09 22.15
C GLU A 260 0.55 3.67 22.70
N THR A 261 -0.53 2.89 22.61
CA THR A 261 -1.88 3.34 23.00
C THR A 261 -2.78 2.16 23.36
N THR A 262 -3.90 2.43 24.03
CA THR A 262 -5.04 1.52 24.08
C THR A 262 -5.96 1.74 22.88
N ALA A 263 -6.73 0.71 22.53
CA ALA A 263 -7.69 0.72 21.43
C ALA A 263 -8.89 -0.18 21.73
N VAL A 264 -10.08 0.23 21.32
CA VAL A 264 -11.33 -0.55 21.44
C VAL A 264 -11.54 -1.38 20.17
N ILE A 265 -11.90 -2.65 20.32
CA ILE A 265 -12.30 -3.52 19.21
C ILE A 265 -13.69 -3.10 18.73
N ARG A 266 -13.79 -2.61 17.49
CA ARG A 266 -15.05 -2.17 16.87
C ARG A 266 -15.66 -3.21 15.93
N ASN A 267 -14.86 -4.11 15.38
CA ASN A 267 -15.34 -5.26 14.60
C ASN A 267 -14.34 -6.42 14.65
N VAL A 268 -14.86 -7.62 14.44
CA VAL A 268 -14.06 -8.86 14.38
C VAL A 268 -14.53 -9.69 13.20
N HIS A 269 -13.60 -10.01 12.30
CA HIS A 269 -13.76 -10.99 11.24
C HIS A 269 -12.92 -12.21 11.63
N LYS A 270 -13.60 -13.26 12.08
CA LYS A 270 -12.94 -14.52 12.45
C LYS A 270 -12.30 -15.16 11.21
N ALA A 271 -11.25 -15.95 11.43
CA ALA A 271 -10.64 -16.76 10.38
C ALA A 271 -11.71 -17.62 9.68
N GLY A 272 -11.71 -17.63 8.34
CA GLY A 272 -12.66 -18.41 7.55
C GLY A 272 -12.29 -19.90 7.47
N SER A 273 -10.99 -20.19 7.59
CA SER A 273 -10.43 -21.54 7.55
C SER A 273 -9.20 -21.66 8.48
N PRO A 274 -8.79 -22.89 8.86
CA PRO A 274 -7.56 -23.09 9.64
C PRO A 274 -6.34 -22.53 8.90
N GLY A 275 -5.58 -21.64 9.56
CA GLY A 275 -4.39 -21.00 8.99
C GLY A 275 -4.64 -19.60 8.40
N GLU A 276 -5.89 -19.18 8.22
CA GLU A 276 -6.20 -17.79 7.89
C GLU A 276 -6.15 -16.89 9.15
N PRO A 277 -5.65 -15.64 9.04
CA PRO A 277 -5.65 -14.72 10.18
C PRO A 277 -7.05 -14.16 10.45
N ALA A 278 -7.37 -13.98 11.73
CA ALA A 278 -8.53 -13.19 12.13
C ALA A 278 -8.20 -11.69 12.01
N THR A 279 -9.15 -10.89 11.54
CA THR A 279 -8.99 -9.43 11.35
C THR A 279 -9.85 -8.66 12.34
N HIS A 280 -9.27 -7.66 12.98
CA HIS A 280 -9.90 -6.82 13.99
C HIS A 280 -9.85 -5.36 13.55
N GLY A 281 -10.99 -4.68 13.62
CA GLY A 281 -11.05 -3.22 13.45
C GLY A 281 -10.86 -2.57 14.80
N LEU A 282 -9.77 -1.83 14.98
CA LEU A 282 -9.41 -1.14 16.21
C LEU A 282 -9.63 0.36 16.05
N GLU A 283 -10.22 0.97 17.07
CA GLU A 283 -10.31 2.43 17.23
C GLU A 283 -9.41 2.82 18.39
N PHE A 284 -8.45 3.72 18.13
CA PHE A 284 -7.53 4.18 19.17
C PHE A 284 -8.29 5.01 20.20
N ASP A 285 -7.89 4.88 21.47
CA ASP A 285 -8.24 5.87 22.47
C ASP A 285 -7.47 7.18 22.20
N GLN A 286 -7.48 8.12 23.14
CA GLN A 286 -6.81 9.41 22.96
C GLN A 286 -5.29 9.25 22.88
N LEU A 287 -4.76 9.40 21.68
CA LEU A 287 -3.34 9.63 21.42
C LEU A 287 -2.94 11.03 21.89
N ASP A 288 -1.69 11.20 22.32
CA ASP A 288 -1.15 12.54 22.59
C ASP A 288 -0.98 13.38 21.30
N THR A 289 -0.73 14.68 21.43
CA THR A 289 -0.65 15.59 20.27
C THR A 289 0.45 15.20 19.29
N ALA A 290 1.60 14.72 19.76
CA ALA A 290 2.72 14.32 18.91
C ALA A 290 2.39 13.03 18.14
N GLN A 291 1.83 12.04 18.83
CA GLN A 291 1.35 10.80 18.23
C GLN A 291 0.22 11.05 17.22
N GLN A 292 -0.73 11.93 17.53
CA GLN A 292 -1.80 12.31 16.60
C GLN A 292 -1.26 12.97 15.33
N MET A 293 -0.26 13.84 15.47
CA MET A 293 0.39 14.48 14.33
C MET A 293 1.14 13.46 13.49
N ALA A 294 1.91 12.58 14.13
CA ALA A 294 2.65 11.52 13.46
C ALA A 294 1.73 10.60 12.64
N MET A 295 0.60 10.20 13.24
CA MET A 295 -0.41 9.39 12.56
C MET A 295 -1.02 10.10 11.34
N LYS A 296 -1.26 11.42 11.42
CA LYS A 296 -1.81 12.20 10.29
C LYS A 296 -0.81 12.34 9.16
N VAL A 297 0.45 12.69 9.47
CA VAL A 297 1.54 12.81 8.50
C VAL A 297 1.73 11.47 7.78
N PHE A 298 1.84 10.37 8.52
CA PHE A 298 2.00 9.04 7.93
C PHE A 298 0.88 8.64 6.96
N VAL A 299 -0.37 8.99 7.30
CA VAL A 299 -1.53 8.70 6.45
C VAL A 299 -1.53 9.60 5.20
N PHE A 300 -1.09 10.85 5.34
CA PHE A 300 -0.98 11.79 4.24
C PHE A 300 0.09 11.35 3.24
N ASP A 301 1.33 11.08 3.71
CA ASP A 301 2.44 10.62 2.85
C ASP A 301 2.04 9.40 2.01
N ARG A 302 1.39 8.41 2.64
CA ARG A 302 0.93 7.20 1.96
C ARG A 302 -0.25 7.39 1.02
N GLN A 303 -1.03 8.46 1.18
CA GLN A 303 -2.11 8.77 0.24
C GLN A 303 -1.55 9.36 -1.05
N ASP A 304 -0.51 10.19 -0.94
CA ASP A 304 0.13 10.84 -2.08
C ASP A 304 0.90 9.83 -2.92
N ASP A 305 1.63 8.90 -2.30
CA ASP A 305 2.31 7.77 -2.97
C ASP A 305 1.39 7.00 -3.93
N VAL A 306 0.12 6.82 -3.54
CA VAL A 306 -0.85 6.09 -4.38
C VAL A 306 -1.47 7.00 -5.45
N SER A 307 -1.64 8.29 -5.16
CA SER A 307 -2.25 9.26 -6.08
C SER A 307 -1.33 9.56 -7.27
N HIS A 308 0.00 9.59 -7.06
CA HIS A 308 0.98 9.82 -8.13
C HIS A 308 1.00 8.74 -9.22
N TRP A 309 0.50 7.52 -8.96
CA TRP A 309 0.36 6.46 -9.97
C TRP A 309 -0.88 6.64 -10.87
N THR A 310 -1.89 7.41 -10.44
CA THR A 310 -3.18 7.49 -11.13
C THR A 310 -3.29 8.59 -12.20
N ASN A 311 -2.32 9.50 -12.25
CA ASN A 311 -2.29 10.64 -13.18
C ASN A 311 -1.24 10.54 -14.30
N GLY A 312 -0.69 9.34 -14.54
CA GLY A 312 0.17 9.04 -15.70
C GLY A 312 -0.63 8.52 -16.90
#